data_AF-A0A0K3CMF1-F1
#
_entry.id   AF-A0A0K3CMF1-F1
#
_cell.length_a   1.000
_cell.length_b   1.000
_cell.length_c   1.000
_cell.angle_alpha   90.00
_cell.angle_beta   90.00
_cell.angle_gamma   90.00
#
_symmetry.space_group_name_H-M   'P 1'
#
loop_
_entity.id
_entity.type
_entity.pdbx_description
1 polymer ?
#
loop_
_entity_poly.entity_id
_entity_poly.type
_entity_poly.pdbx_seq_one_letter_code
_entity_poly.pdbx_strand_id
1 'polypeptide(L)'
;MYTKDGFADVLHRDGFEGSWLEWLLRETEVSHAKIRRYDSPDEHPFTPRSQLPDPILPPLSYPPLLHDPTSLNVNPRILSFYINSIVPAITRTVTERLGKVNDDGNYGSAGTRDIECLQAISRRIHCVPLLPLLVHPSHPHPQPPALESLITKPAVEAALLARLEKKARWYGAELGPDGEPEEKGGRKVRPEEVVRLYREYIIPLTKEVEVEYLLHRLDGLSQSQIDELMKSG
;
A
#
# COMPACT_ATOMS: atom_id res chain seq x y z
N MET A 1 7.59 19.42 -3.81
CA MET A 1 7.85 17.95 -3.79
C MET A 1 6.87 17.17 -4.66
N TYR A 2 5.57 17.32 -4.48
CA TYR A 2 4.55 16.46 -5.11
C TYR A 2 4.03 16.95 -6.47
N THR A 3 4.41 18.16 -6.89
CA THR A 3 4.04 18.73 -8.19
C THR A 3 5.18 18.59 -9.19
N LYS A 4 4.85 18.54 -10.49
CA LYS A 4 5.84 18.51 -11.57
C LYS A 4 6.71 19.77 -11.62
N ASP A 5 6.13 20.91 -11.24
CA ASP A 5 6.83 22.20 -11.31
C ASP A 5 7.86 22.40 -10.19
N GLY A 6 7.70 21.72 -9.04
CA GLY A 6 8.47 22.06 -7.83
C GLY A 6 9.98 21.83 -7.90
N PHE A 7 10.45 20.98 -8.82
CA PHE A 7 11.88 20.65 -9.03
C PHE A 7 12.22 20.48 -10.52
N ALA A 8 11.42 21.09 -11.40
CA ALA A 8 11.56 20.92 -12.85
C ALA A 8 12.95 21.34 -13.37
N ASP A 9 13.55 22.37 -12.78
CA ASP A 9 14.88 22.89 -13.16
C ASP A 9 16.03 21.91 -12.88
N VAL A 10 15.86 21.04 -11.90
CA VAL A 10 16.81 19.98 -11.54
C VAL A 10 16.51 18.73 -12.37
N LEU A 11 15.25 18.29 -12.38
CA LEU A 11 14.84 17.01 -12.99
C LEU A 11 14.90 17.02 -14.52
N HIS A 12 14.59 18.14 -15.17
CA HIS A 12 14.67 18.24 -16.64
C HIS A 12 16.11 18.18 -17.17
N ARG A 13 17.13 18.49 -16.35
CA ARG A 13 18.53 18.31 -16.75
C ARG A 13 18.85 16.85 -17.05
N ASP A 14 18.17 15.95 -16.36
CA ASP A 14 18.28 14.50 -16.51
C ASP A 14 17.18 13.93 -17.43
N GLY A 15 16.40 14.80 -18.10
CA GLY A 15 15.32 14.43 -19.00
C GLY A 15 14.12 13.76 -18.31
N PHE A 16 13.97 13.90 -17.00
CA PHE A 16 12.86 13.31 -16.25
C PHE A 16 11.66 14.26 -16.17
N GLU A 17 10.51 13.83 -16.67
CA GLU A 17 9.25 14.58 -16.57
C GLU A 17 8.35 14.02 -15.46
N GLY A 18 8.38 14.66 -14.29
CA GLY A 18 7.57 14.25 -13.14
C GLY A 18 7.86 15.07 -11.90
N SER A 19 7.17 14.74 -10.82
CA SER A 19 7.43 15.31 -9.50
C SER A 19 8.71 14.73 -8.87
N TRP A 20 9.21 15.40 -7.85
CA TRP A 20 10.35 14.93 -7.07
C TRP A 20 10.11 13.55 -6.43
N LEU A 21 8.89 13.31 -5.95
CA LEU A 21 8.51 12.01 -5.38
C LEU A 21 8.52 10.90 -6.44
N GLU A 22 7.99 11.16 -7.64
CA GLU A 22 8.01 10.18 -8.74
C GLU A 22 9.45 9.85 -9.18
N TRP A 23 10.34 10.84 -9.21
CA TRP A 23 11.75 10.61 -9.48
C TRP A 23 12.41 9.75 -8.40
N LEU A 24 12.20 10.09 -7.12
CA LEU A 24 12.74 9.32 -5.99
C LEU A 24 12.24 7.87 -5.97
N LEU A 25 10.94 7.67 -6.24
CA LEU A 25 10.36 6.34 -6.42
C LEU A 25 11.11 5.60 -7.51
N ARG A 26 11.15 6.14 -8.74
CA ARG A 26 11.83 5.49 -9.87
C ARG A 26 13.26 5.09 -9.55
N GLU A 27 14.08 5.99 -9.02
CA GLU A 27 15.49 5.69 -8.70
C GLU A 27 15.63 4.60 -7.63
N THR A 28 14.75 4.62 -6.62
CA THR A 28 14.71 3.58 -5.60
C THR A 28 14.27 2.23 -6.18
N GLU A 29 13.24 2.25 -7.03
CA GLU A 29 12.69 1.05 -7.65
C GLU A 29 13.64 0.43 -8.68
N VAL A 30 14.43 1.22 -9.41
CA VAL A 30 15.50 0.73 -10.27
C VAL A 30 16.50 -0.12 -9.47
N SER A 31 16.87 0.34 -8.28
CA SER A 31 17.78 -0.41 -7.41
C SER A 31 17.14 -1.68 -6.87
N HIS A 32 15.87 -1.60 -6.46
CA HIS A 32 15.11 -2.75 -5.95
C HIS A 32 14.80 -3.81 -7.02
N ALA A 33 14.57 -3.40 -8.27
CA ALA A 33 14.34 -4.29 -9.40
C ALA A 33 15.57 -5.17 -9.67
N LYS A 34 16.77 -4.60 -9.61
CA LYS A 34 18.04 -5.34 -9.78
C LYS A 34 18.17 -6.48 -8.77
N ILE A 35 17.69 -6.30 -7.54
CA ILE A 35 17.73 -7.33 -6.48
C ILE A 35 16.48 -8.23 -6.44
N ARG A 36 15.68 -8.27 -7.52
CA ARG A 36 14.47 -9.12 -7.68
C ARG A 36 13.30 -8.78 -6.76
N ARG A 37 13.22 -7.57 -6.22
CA ARG A 37 12.11 -7.22 -5.32
C ARG A 37 10.74 -7.40 -6.00
N TYR A 38 10.60 -6.89 -7.23
CA TYR A 38 9.34 -6.93 -7.99
C TYR A 38 9.13 -8.22 -8.79
N ASP A 39 10.01 -9.21 -8.59
CA ASP A 39 9.74 -10.57 -9.06
C ASP A 39 8.99 -11.36 -7.97
N SER A 40 8.92 -10.83 -6.74
CA SER A 40 8.08 -11.37 -5.66
C SER A 40 6.61 -11.06 -5.93
N PRO A 41 5.69 -12.03 -5.72
CA PRO A 41 4.27 -11.85 -6.08
C PRO A 41 3.51 -10.85 -5.20
N ASP A 42 4.09 -10.43 -4.08
CA ASP A 42 3.50 -9.47 -3.13
C ASP A 42 4.05 -8.03 -3.27
N GLU A 43 5.04 -7.81 -4.15
CA GLU A 43 5.71 -6.52 -4.32
C GLU A 43 5.37 -5.91 -5.68
N HIS A 44 4.73 -4.73 -5.66
CA HIS A 44 4.24 -4.05 -6.85
C HIS A 44 4.94 -2.69 -7.00
N PRO A 45 5.61 -2.40 -8.12
CA PRO A 45 6.28 -1.11 -8.32
C PRO A 45 5.26 0.00 -8.67
N PHE A 46 5.56 1.23 -8.28
CA PHE A 46 4.85 2.44 -8.70
C PHE A 46 5.27 2.87 -10.12
N THR A 47 6.52 2.61 -10.49
CA THR A 47 7.07 2.82 -11.83
C THR A 47 6.64 1.66 -12.74
N PRO A 48 6.22 1.93 -13.99
CA PRO A 48 5.89 0.87 -14.94
C PRO A 48 7.03 -0.15 -15.08
N ARG A 49 6.72 -1.46 -15.02
CA ARG A 49 7.73 -2.53 -15.05
C ARG A 49 8.63 -2.47 -16.29
N SER A 50 8.10 -1.99 -17.41
CA SER A 50 8.85 -1.78 -18.66
C SER A 50 9.94 -0.71 -18.59
N GLN A 51 9.91 0.16 -17.58
CA GLN A 51 10.92 1.18 -17.33
C GLN A 51 11.95 0.75 -16.27
N LEU A 52 11.77 -0.42 -15.64
CA LEU A 52 12.66 -0.96 -14.63
C LEU A 52 13.62 -1.97 -15.26
N PRO A 53 14.87 -2.06 -14.78
CA PRO A 53 15.86 -2.99 -15.32
C PRO A 53 15.49 -4.45 -15.00
N ASP A 54 16.15 -5.36 -15.71
CA ASP A 54 16.14 -6.77 -15.38
C ASP A 54 16.93 -7.05 -14.09
N PRO A 55 16.56 -8.10 -13.34
CA PRO A 55 17.28 -8.50 -12.15
C PRO A 55 18.71 -8.95 -12.48
N ILE A 56 19.66 -8.62 -11.60
CA ILE A 56 21.05 -9.10 -11.69
C ILE A 56 21.26 -10.43 -10.96
N LEU A 57 20.29 -10.81 -10.12
CA LEU A 57 20.30 -12.07 -9.38
C LEU A 57 19.57 -13.16 -10.20
N PRO A 58 19.93 -14.45 -10.06
CA PRO A 58 19.24 -15.56 -10.75
C PRO A 58 17.74 -15.58 -10.45
N PRO A 59 16.85 -16.15 -11.27
CA PRO A 59 15.42 -16.22 -10.93
C PRO A 59 15.15 -17.07 -9.69
N LEU A 60 14.09 -16.74 -8.93
CA LEU A 60 13.54 -17.61 -7.88
C LEU A 60 12.28 -18.30 -8.39
N SER A 61 12.12 -19.57 -8.02
CA SER A 61 10.85 -20.26 -8.18
C SER A 61 10.02 -20.02 -6.92
N TYR A 62 9.00 -19.19 -7.04
CA TYR A 62 7.99 -19.06 -5.99
C TYR A 62 7.02 -20.23 -6.09
N PRO A 63 6.58 -20.81 -4.97
CA PRO A 63 5.50 -21.79 -5.03
C PRO A 63 4.26 -21.13 -5.65
N PRO A 64 3.47 -21.84 -6.47
CA PRO A 64 2.32 -21.29 -7.18
C PRO A 64 1.13 -21.09 -6.23
N LEU A 65 1.34 -20.30 -5.17
CA LEU A 65 0.34 -20.02 -4.15
C LEU A 65 -0.73 -19.05 -4.65
N LEU A 66 -0.34 -18.18 -5.59
CA LEU A 66 -1.21 -17.16 -6.15
C LEU A 66 -1.40 -17.42 -7.64
N HIS A 67 -2.65 -17.32 -8.12
CA HIS A 67 -2.90 -17.08 -9.54
C HIS A 67 -2.19 -15.79 -9.93
N ASP A 68 -1.54 -15.77 -11.09
CA ASP A 68 -0.71 -14.65 -11.55
C ASP A 68 -1.50 -13.34 -11.46
N PRO A 69 -1.15 -12.44 -10.52
CA PRO A 69 -1.86 -11.20 -10.30
C PRO A 69 -1.25 -10.06 -11.12
N THR A 70 -0.35 -10.33 -12.08
CA THR A 70 0.44 -9.29 -12.77
C THR A 70 -0.38 -8.17 -13.42
N SER A 71 -1.68 -8.36 -13.67
CA SER A 71 -2.57 -7.31 -14.17
C SER A 71 -3.09 -6.33 -13.11
N LEU A 72 -3.05 -6.68 -11.81
CA LEU A 72 -3.72 -5.92 -10.75
C LEU A 72 -2.74 -5.06 -9.95
N ASN A 73 -2.33 -3.93 -10.52
CA ASN A 73 -1.52 -2.94 -9.83
C ASN A 73 -2.32 -1.66 -9.56
N VAL A 74 -2.78 -1.47 -8.31
CA VAL A 74 -3.55 -0.29 -7.89
C VAL A 74 -2.67 0.85 -7.34
N ASN A 75 -1.34 0.76 -7.49
CA ASN A 75 -0.40 1.79 -7.02
C ASN A 75 -0.71 3.22 -7.52
N PRO A 76 -1.23 3.47 -8.74
CA PRO A 76 -1.61 4.83 -9.15
C PRO A 76 -2.69 5.45 -8.23
N ARG A 77 -3.65 4.64 -7.76
CA ARG A 77 -4.67 5.09 -6.79
C ARG A 77 -4.07 5.31 -5.42
N ILE A 78 -3.15 4.43 -5.00
CA ILE A 78 -2.40 4.57 -3.74
C ILE A 78 -1.62 5.87 -3.71
N LEU A 79 -0.84 6.15 -4.75
CA LEU A 79 -0.07 7.38 -4.86
C LEU A 79 -0.98 8.61 -4.79
N SER A 80 -2.12 8.56 -5.49
CA SER A 80 -3.09 9.65 -5.49
C SER A 80 -3.66 9.95 -4.10
N PHE A 81 -4.23 8.97 -3.38
CA PHE A 81 -4.77 9.25 -2.05
C PHE A 81 -3.67 9.51 -1.01
N TYR A 82 -2.47 8.96 -1.20
CA TYR A 82 -1.34 9.24 -0.33
C TYR A 82 -1.00 10.73 -0.36
N ILE A 83 -0.79 11.29 -1.55
CA ILE A 83 -0.45 12.70 -1.75
C ILE A 83 -1.62 13.61 -1.36
N ASN A 84 -2.84 13.27 -1.78
CA ASN A 84 -3.98 14.19 -1.68
C ASN A 84 -4.71 14.11 -0.33
N SER A 85 -4.58 13.01 0.42
CA SER A 85 -5.38 12.75 1.62
C SER A 85 -4.53 12.39 2.84
N ILE A 86 -3.55 11.49 2.70
CA ILE A 86 -2.71 11.06 3.83
C ILE A 86 -1.74 12.17 4.22
N VAL A 87 -0.88 12.62 3.31
CA VAL A 87 0.16 13.63 3.58
C VAL A 87 -0.45 14.88 4.23
N PRO A 88 -1.51 15.52 3.68
CA PRO A 88 -2.11 16.71 4.27
C PRO A 88 -2.73 16.45 5.65
N ALA A 89 -3.24 15.25 5.93
CA ALA A 89 -3.83 14.92 7.22
C ALA A 89 -2.77 14.73 8.31
N ILE A 90 -1.67 14.03 8.01
CA ILE A 90 -0.63 13.73 9.00
C ILE A 90 0.28 14.93 9.29
N THR A 91 0.48 15.83 8.33
CA THR A 91 1.31 17.04 8.53
C THR A 91 0.52 18.21 9.10
N ARG A 92 -0.82 18.19 9.02
CA ARG A 92 -1.72 19.28 9.46
C ARG A 92 -1.35 19.88 10.81
N THR A 93 -1.19 19.04 11.84
CA THR A 93 -0.93 19.51 13.21
C THR A 93 0.39 20.28 13.30
N VAL A 94 1.40 19.85 12.56
CA VAL A 94 2.71 20.51 12.52
C VAL A 94 2.61 21.82 11.73
N THR A 95 1.94 21.81 10.58
CA THR A 95 1.70 23.03 9.78
C THR A 95 0.97 24.09 10.58
N GLU A 96 -0.15 23.72 11.22
CA GLU A 96 -0.97 24.62 12.03
C GLU A 96 -0.17 25.21 13.20
N ARG A 97 0.65 24.39 13.89
CA ARG A 97 1.47 24.84 15.02
C ARG A 97 2.64 25.73 14.61
N LEU A 98 3.31 25.42 13.51
CA LEU A 98 4.51 26.14 13.09
C LEU A 98 4.19 27.44 12.36
N GLY A 99 2.94 27.67 11.94
CA GLY A 99 2.53 28.88 11.21
C GLY A 99 3.30 29.08 9.89
N LYS A 100 3.96 28.04 9.39
CA LYS A 100 4.77 28.06 8.17
C LYS A 100 3.92 27.60 6.97
N VAL A 101 4.32 28.06 5.80
CA VAL A 101 3.77 27.65 4.50
C VAL A 101 4.19 26.21 4.21
N ASN A 102 3.59 25.20 4.87
CA ASN A 102 3.64 23.77 4.52
C ASN A 102 4.99 23.21 4.01
N ASP A 103 6.11 23.79 4.42
CA ASP A 103 7.42 23.54 3.82
C ASP A 103 8.51 23.93 4.82
N ASP A 104 9.34 22.95 5.17
CA ASP A 104 10.48 23.10 6.05
C ASP A 104 11.82 22.87 5.32
N GLY A 105 11.80 22.66 4.00
CA GLY A 105 12.97 22.41 3.16
C GLY A 105 13.55 20.99 3.23
N ASN A 106 13.01 20.07 4.04
CA ASN A 106 13.59 18.74 4.24
C ASN A 106 13.12 17.72 3.17
N TYR A 107 13.23 18.08 1.89
CA TYR A 107 12.70 17.28 0.79
C TYR A 107 13.36 15.90 0.65
N GLY A 108 14.64 15.76 0.98
CA GLY A 108 15.30 14.45 1.00
C GLY A 108 14.70 13.54 2.06
N SER A 109 14.65 14.03 3.32
CA SER A 109 14.10 13.29 4.45
C SER A 109 12.64 12.90 4.24
N ALA A 110 11.79 13.87 3.88
CA ALA A 110 10.37 13.62 3.59
C ALA A 110 10.19 12.62 2.45
N GLY A 111 10.94 12.75 1.35
CA GLY A 111 10.88 11.83 0.22
C GLY A 111 11.25 10.38 0.60
N THR A 112 12.26 10.17 1.45
CA THR A 112 12.59 8.81 1.93
C THR A 112 11.49 8.21 2.79
N ARG A 113 10.82 9.02 3.65
CA ARG A 113 9.68 8.57 4.44
C ARG A 113 8.48 8.26 3.55
N ASP A 114 8.24 9.07 2.53
CA ASP A 114 7.16 8.87 1.57
C ASP A 114 7.31 7.52 0.84
N ILE A 115 8.52 7.19 0.39
CA ILE A 115 8.81 5.88 -0.24
C ILE A 115 8.52 4.73 0.71
N GLU A 116 8.99 4.81 1.97
CA GLU A 116 8.76 3.77 2.97
C GLU A 116 7.25 3.56 3.23
N CYS A 117 6.50 4.65 3.37
CA CYS A 117 5.05 4.61 3.57
C CYS A 117 4.32 4.04 2.36
N LEU A 118 4.63 4.50 1.15
CA LEU A 118 4.01 4.04 -0.09
C LEU A 118 4.24 2.56 -0.34
N GLN A 119 5.48 2.09 -0.13
CA GLN A 119 5.80 0.66 -0.26
C GLN A 119 5.09 -0.19 0.79
N ALA A 120 4.99 0.28 2.05
CA ALA A 120 4.26 -0.43 3.09
C ALA A 120 2.75 -0.49 2.82
N ILE A 121 2.17 0.61 2.32
CA ILE A 121 0.76 0.67 1.93
C ILE A 121 0.50 -0.24 0.73
N SER A 122 1.34 -0.17 -0.30
CA SER A 122 1.25 -1.02 -1.49
C SER A 122 1.26 -2.49 -1.13
N ARG A 123 2.25 -2.95 -0.36
CA ARG A 123 2.28 -4.33 0.15
C ARG A 123 1.04 -4.68 0.94
N ARG A 124 0.56 -3.80 1.82
CA ARG A 124 -0.61 -4.10 2.66
C ARG A 124 -1.88 -4.30 1.84
N ILE A 125 -2.06 -3.51 0.79
CA ILE A 125 -3.25 -3.49 -0.07
C ILE A 125 -3.20 -4.62 -1.10
N HIS A 126 -2.03 -4.87 -1.69
CA HIS A 126 -1.84 -5.96 -2.65
C HIS A 126 -1.63 -7.33 -1.99
N CYS A 127 -1.42 -7.38 -0.67
CA CYS A 127 -1.39 -8.63 0.06
C CYS A 127 -2.81 -9.20 0.10
N VAL A 128 -3.14 -9.99 -0.92
CA VAL A 128 -4.28 -10.87 -0.90
C VAL A 128 -3.97 -11.96 0.12
N PRO A 129 -4.74 -12.08 1.22
CA PRO A 129 -4.53 -13.15 2.16
C PRO A 129 -4.67 -14.48 1.42
N LEU A 130 -3.68 -15.36 1.58
CA LEU A 130 -3.65 -16.77 1.11
C LEU A 130 -4.74 -17.64 1.75
N LEU A 131 -5.83 -17.03 2.19
CA LEU A 131 -6.98 -17.75 2.70
C LEU A 131 -7.45 -18.69 1.59
N PRO A 132 -7.79 -19.95 1.90
CA PRO A 132 -8.38 -20.91 0.96
C PRO A 132 -9.75 -20.50 0.38
N LEU A 133 -10.11 -19.23 0.52
CA LEU A 133 -11.25 -18.57 -0.09
C LEU A 133 -11.00 -18.54 -1.61
N LEU A 134 -11.84 -19.05 -2.50
CA LEU A 134 -13.27 -19.16 -2.39
C LEU A 134 -13.80 -20.01 -3.56
N VAL A 135 -13.42 -21.29 -3.63
CA VAL A 135 -14.10 -22.21 -4.56
C VAL A 135 -15.33 -22.76 -3.84
N HIS A 136 -16.36 -21.93 -3.67
CA HIS A 136 -17.62 -22.41 -3.13
C HIS A 136 -18.31 -23.29 -4.20
N PRO A 137 -18.67 -24.55 -3.91
CA PRO A 137 -19.24 -25.48 -4.90
C PRO A 137 -20.51 -24.95 -5.58
N SER A 138 -21.22 -24.05 -4.90
CA SER A 138 -22.50 -23.49 -5.36
C SER A 138 -22.34 -22.32 -6.34
N HIS A 139 -21.17 -21.66 -6.38
CA HIS A 139 -20.95 -20.46 -7.19
C HIS A 139 -19.53 -20.43 -7.79
N PRO A 140 -19.26 -21.22 -8.84
CA PRO A 140 -17.98 -21.23 -9.54
C PRO A 140 -17.66 -19.91 -10.26
N HIS A 141 -18.68 -19.08 -10.54
CA HIS A 141 -18.53 -17.73 -11.08
C HIS A 141 -19.24 -16.72 -10.17
N PRO A 142 -18.60 -16.29 -9.08
CA PRO A 142 -19.21 -15.37 -8.14
C PRO A 142 -19.25 -13.96 -8.72
N GLN A 143 -20.37 -13.26 -8.50
CA GLN A 143 -20.52 -11.86 -8.91
C GLN A 143 -19.79 -10.93 -7.91
N PRO A 144 -19.23 -9.78 -8.34
CA PRO A 144 -18.44 -8.91 -7.47
C PRO A 144 -19.11 -8.52 -6.13
N PRO A 145 -20.42 -8.16 -6.09
CA PRO A 145 -21.08 -7.82 -4.83
C PRO A 145 -21.20 -8.99 -3.85
N ALA A 146 -21.33 -10.22 -4.36
CA ALA A 146 -21.41 -11.42 -3.54
C ALA A 146 -20.05 -11.74 -2.92
N LEU A 147 -18.96 -11.56 -3.68
CA LEU A 147 -17.59 -11.70 -3.17
C LEU A 147 -17.30 -10.67 -2.09
N GLU A 148 -17.63 -9.40 -2.33
CA GLU A 148 -17.39 -8.34 -1.35
C GLU A 148 -18.13 -8.63 -0.04
N SER A 149 -19.40 -9.04 -0.10
CA SER A 149 -20.17 -9.41 1.08
C SER A 149 -19.57 -10.58 1.85
N LEU A 150 -18.87 -11.48 1.16
CA LEU A 150 -18.33 -12.69 1.76
C LEU A 150 -16.97 -12.47 2.42
N ILE A 151 -16.13 -11.62 1.83
CA ILE A 151 -14.84 -11.23 2.42
C ILE A 151 -15.02 -10.20 3.55
N THR A 152 -16.10 -9.41 3.51
CA THR A 152 -16.38 -8.38 4.52
C THR A 152 -16.76 -9.03 5.85
N LYS A 153 -15.91 -8.84 6.86
CA LYS A 153 -16.15 -9.30 8.24
C LYS A 153 -16.21 -8.08 9.18
N PRO A 154 -17.39 -7.47 9.40
CA PRO A 154 -17.50 -6.20 10.12
C PRO A 154 -16.88 -6.21 11.52
N ALA A 155 -17.02 -7.33 12.26
CA ALA A 155 -16.43 -7.48 13.58
C ALA A 155 -14.88 -7.48 13.55
N VAL A 156 -14.28 -8.07 12.50
CA VAL A 156 -12.82 -8.11 12.31
C VAL A 156 -12.30 -6.73 11.93
N GLU A 157 -13.00 -6.01 11.04
CA GLU A 157 -12.65 -4.63 10.68
C GLU A 157 -12.74 -3.69 11.88
N ALA A 158 -13.81 -3.78 12.67
CA ALA A 158 -13.97 -2.99 13.88
C ALA A 158 -12.84 -3.26 14.90
N ALA A 159 -12.51 -4.53 15.13
CA ALA A 159 -11.41 -4.91 16.01
C ALA A 159 -10.04 -4.44 15.48
N LEU A 160 -9.83 -4.48 14.15
CA LEU A 160 -8.63 -3.95 13.50
C LEU A 160 -8.49 -2.45 13.73
N LEU A 161 -9.54 -1.67 13.52
CA LEU A 161 -9.52 -0.22 13.70
C LEU A 161 -9.30 0.16 15.17
N ALA A 162 -9.94 -0.53 16.11
CA ALA A 162 -9.72 -0.32 17.55
C ALA A 162 -8.26 -0.62 17.96
N ARG A 163 -7.66 -1.67 17.40
CA ARG A 163 -6.24 -1.99 17.62
C ARG A 163 -5.32 -0.96 16.97
N LEU A 164 -5.65 -0.50 15.77
CA LEU A 164 -4.88 0.51 15.06
C LEU A 164 -4.85 1.82 15.86
N GLU A 165 -5.98 2.24 16.41
CA GLU A 165 -6.07 3.43 17.25
C GLU A 165 -5.14 3.34 18.47
N LYS A 166 -5.14 2.20 19.17
CA LYS A 166 -4.25 1.96 20.31
C LYS A 166 -2.78 2.06 19.90
N LYS A 167 -2.41 1.46 18.76
CA LYS A 167 -1.05 1.56 18.20
C LYS A 167 -0.68 3.00 17.86
N ALA A 168 -1.57 3.73 17.20
CA ALA A 168 -1.33 5.13 16.84
C ALA A 168 -1.16 6.03 18.09
N ARG A 169 -1.95 5.79 19.14
CA ARG A 169 -1.79 6.44 20.45
C ARG A 169 -0.40 6.17 21.05
N TRP A 170 0.07 4.93 20.98
CA TRP A 170 1.35 4.53 21.55
C TRP A 170 2.54 5.08 20.75
N TYR A 171 2.61 4.83 19.44
CA TYR A 171 3.74 5.24 18.59
C TYR A 171 3.80 6.75 18.34
N GLY A 172 2.66 7.45 18.46
CA GLY A 172 2.58 8.90 18.29
C GLY A 172 2.76 9.72 19.57
N ALA A 173 2.95 9.06 20.72
CA ALA A 173 3.15 9.71 22.00
C ALA A 173 4.60 10.18 22.19
N GLU A 174 4.77 11.25 22.95
CA GLU A 174 6.05 11.56 23.59
C GLU A 174 6.16 10.65 24.83
N LEU A 175 7.31 10.01 24.99
CA LEU A 175 7.55 9.11 26.11
C LEU A 175 8.26 9.88 27.22
N GLY A 176 7.76 9.74 28.44
CA GLY A 176 8.37 10.31 29.63
C GLY A 176 9.66 9.56 30.01
N PRO A 177 10.37 10.03 31.06
CA PRO A 177 11.59 9.39 31.54
C PRO A 177 11.40 7.93 32.00
N ASP A 178 10.18 7.54 32.35
CA ASP A 178 9.76 6.19 32.75
C ASP A 178 9.41 5.29 31.55
N GLY A 179 9.41 5.84 30.33
CA GLY A 179 9.06 5.12 29.10
C GLY A 179 7.56 5.04 28.84
N GLU A 180 6.73 5.71 29.65
CA GLU A 180 5.28 5.74 29.48
C GLU A 180 4.83 6.93 28.61
N PRO A 181 3.73 6.80 27.84
CA PRO A 181 3.17 7.91 27.07
C PRO A 181 2.77 9.09 27.96
N GLU A 182 3.33 10.26 27.70
CA GLU A 182 2.89 11.48 28.38
C GLU A 182 1.52 11.94 27.85
N GLU A 183 0.54 12.12 28.73
CA GLU A 183 -0.78 12.63 28.34
C GLU A 183 -0.75 14.09 27.87
N LYS A 184 0.23 14.87 28.34
CA LYS A 184 0.39 16.30 28.03
C LYS A 184 1.31 16.55 26.81
N GLY A 185 2.10 15.56 26.42
CA GLY A 185 2.93 15.59 25.22
C GLY A 185 2.04 15.65 23.98
N GLY A 186 2.08 16.77 23.26
CA GLY A 186 1.20 16.95 22.10
C GLY A 186 1.49 15.89 21.03
N ARG A 187 0.49 15.10 20.63
CA ARG A 187 0.68 14.08 19.58
C ARG A 187 1.05 14.70 18.24
N LYS A 188 2.05 14.11 17.56
CA LYS A 188 2.50 14.54 16.22
C LYS A 188 1.43 14.28 15.15
N VAL A 189 0.75 13.13 15.25
CA VAL A 189 -0.37 12.73 14.38
C VAL A 189 -1.56 12.34 15.27
N ARG A 190 -2.77 12.78 14.91
CA ARG A 190 -3.99 12.44 15.66
C ARG A 190 -4.37 10.98 15.37
N PRO A 191 -4.52 10.11 16.40
CA PRO A 191 -4.91 8.71 16.20
C PRO A 191 -6.22 8.54 15.43
N GLU A 192 -7.15 9.47 15.61
CA GLU A 192 -8.45 9.48 14.94
C GLU A 192 -8.30 9.68 13.42
N GLU A 193 -7.32 10.50 12.99
CA GLU A 193 -6.98 10.66 11.57
C GLU A 193 -6.37 9.38 11.00
N VAL A 194 -5.50 8.68 11.76
CA VAL A 194 -4.94 7.40 11.32
C VAL A 194 -6.05 6.36 11.11
N VAL A 195 -6.99 6.26 12.05
CA VAL A 195 -8.15 5.37 11.94
C VAL A 195 -9.03 5.74 10.77
N ARG A 196 -9.31 7.03 10.56
CA ARG A 196 -10.11 7.51 9.43
C ARG A 196 -9.46 7.13 8.11
N LEU A 197 -8.19 7.48 7.90
CA LEU A 197 -7.46 7.20 6.66
C LEU A 197 -7.41 5.69 6.36
N TYR A 198 -7.23 4.85 7.38
CA TYR A 198 -7.23 3.40 7.20
C TYR A 198 -8.61 2.86 6.79
N ARG A 199 -9.68 3.40 7.39
CA ARG A 199 -11.06 3.04 7.08
C ARG A 199 -11.50 3.50 5.69
N GLU A 200 -11.10 4.69 5.29
CA GLU A 200 -11.57 5.33 4.03
C GLU A 200 -10.78 4.88 2.81
N TYR A 201 -9.48 4.61 2.95
CA TYR A 201 -8.61 4.32 1.79
C TYR A 201 -8.03 2.91 1.81
N ILE A 202 -7.50 2.47 2.95
CA ILE A 202 -6.72 1.23 3.00
C ILE A 202 -7.65 0.00 2.96
N ILE A 203 -8.64 -0.09 3.85
CA ILE A 203 -9.57 -1.23 3.88
C ILE A 203 -10.35 -1.36 2.56
N PRO A 204 -10.98 -0.30 2.02
CA PRO A 204 -11.78 -0.43 0.80
C PRO A 204 -10.94 -0.89 -0.39
N LEU A 205 -9.76 -0.29 -0.60
CA LEU A 205 -8.92 -0.69 -1.73
C LEU A 205 -8.34 -2.10 -1.56
N THR A 206 -8.07 -2.53 -0.33
CA THR A 206 -7.68 -3.94 -0.07
C THR A 206 -8.81 -4.89 -0.47
N LYS A 207 -10.06 -4.59 -0.10
CA LYS A 207 -11.21 -5.42 -0.49
C LYS A 207 -11.42 -5.45 -2.00
N GLU A 208 -11.26 -4.30 -2.68
CA GLU A 208 -11.35 -4.25 -4.15
C GLU A 208 -10.30 -5.16 -4.79
N VAL A 209 -9.06 -5.13 -4.30
CA VAL A 209 -7.99 -6.01 -4.77
C VAL A 209 -8.29 -7.49 -4.49
N GLU A 210 -8.82 -7.81 -3.31
CA GLU A 210 -9.24 -9.18 -2.97
C GLU A 210 -10.37 -9.67 -3.87
N VAL A 211 -11.39 -8.83 -4.16
CA VAL A 211 -12.48 -9.18 -5.06
C VAL A 211 -11.96 -9.43 -6.48
N GLU A 212 -11.15 -8.52 -7.01
CA GLU A 212 -10.61 -8.63 -8.36
C GLU A 212 -9.74 -9.88 -8.52
N TYR A 213 -8.90 -10.17 -7.51
CA TYR A 213 -8.14 -11.41 -7.48
C TYR A 213 -9.04 -12.66 -7.50
N LEU A 214 -10.12 -12.67 -6.71
CA LEU A 214 -11.05 -13.80 -6.64
C LEU A 214 -11.84 -14.01 -7.93
N LEU A 215 -12.12 -12.95 -8.70
CA LEU A 215 -12.77 -13.05 -10.01
C LEU A 215 -11.91 -13.82 -11.02
N HIS A 216 -10.59 -13.59 -10.99
CA HIS A 216 -9.63 -14.21 -11.89
C HIS A 216 -9.01 -15.50 -11.35
N ARG A 217 -9.34 -15.91 -10.12
CA ARG A 217 -8.66 -17.01 -9.42
C ARG A 217 -8.75 -18.35 -10.16
N LEU A 218 -9.82 -18.58 -10.92
CA LEU A 218 -10.08 -19.82 -11.65
C LEU A 218 -9.67 -19.76 -13.13
N ASP A 219 -9.18 -18.62 -13.61
CA ASP A 219 -8.81 -18.45 -15.00
C ASP A 219 -7.67 -19.42 -15.38
N GLY A 220 -7.78 -20.02 -16.56
CA GLY A 220 -6.77 -20.95 -17.08
C GLY A 220 -6.67 -22.32 -16.37
N LEU A 221 -7.48 -22.58 -15.33
CA LEU A 221 -7.50 -23.89 -14.64
C LEU A 221 -8.39 -24.91 -15.37
N SER A 222 -7.96 -26.17 -15.40
CA SER A 222 -8.80 -27.28 -15.83
C SER A 222 -9.81 -27.67 -14.74
N GLN A 223 -10.91 -28.33 -15.13
CA GLN A 223 -11.92 -28.80 -14.17
C GLN A 223 -11.32 -29.69 -13.07
N SER A 224 -10.34 -30.54 -13.40
CA SER A 224 -9.68 -31.39 -12.41
C SER A 224 -8.88 -30.59 -11.37
N GLN A 225 -8.24 -29.49 -11.79
CA GLN A 225 -7.53 -28.58 -10.88
C GLN A 225 -8.50 -27.80 -9.98
N ILE A 226 -9.65 -27.39 -10.54
CA ILE A 226 -10.73 -26.75 -9.78
C ILE A 226 -11.27 -27.71 -8.70
N ASP A 227 -11.52 -28.98 -9.06
CA ASP A 227 -12.01 -30.00 -8.14
C ASP A 227 -11.01 -30.33 -7.02
N GLU A 228 -9.71 -30.25 -7.28
CA GLU A 228 -8.65 -30.38 -6.26
C GLU A 228 -8.61 -29.19 -5.29
N LEU A 229 -8.78 -27.96 -5.81
CA LEU A 229 -8.89 -26.77 -4.98
C LEU A 229 -10.13 -26.82 -4.08
N MET A 230 -11.26 -27.32 -4.58
CA MET A 230 -12.49 -27.52 -3.78
C MET A 230 -12.33 -28.55 -2.65
N LYS A 231 -11.38 -29.49 -2.76
CA LYS A 231 -11.14 -30.51 -1.72
C LYS A 231 -10.17 -30.07 -0.63
N SER A 232 -9.39 -29.01 -0.89
CA SER A 232 -8.33 -28.53 0.00
C SER A 232 -8.72 -27.27 0.79
N GLY A 233 -9.86 -26.64 0.47
CA GLY A 233 -10.46 -25.54 1.24
C GLY A 233 -11.48 -26.01 2.27
#